data_AF-A0A715ZFQ0-F1
#
_entry.id   AF-A0A715ZFQ0-F1
#
_cell.length_a   1.000
_cell.length_b   1.000
_cell.length_c   1.000
_cell.angle_alpha   90.00
_cell.angle_beta   90.00
_cell.angle_gamma   90.00
#
_symmetry.space_group_name_H-M   'P 1'
#
loop_
_entity.id
_entity.type
_entity.pdbx_description
1 polymer ?
#
loop_
_entity_poly.entity_id
_entity_poly.type
_entity_poly.pdbx_seq_one_letter_code
_entity_poly.pdbx_strand_id
1 'polypeptide(L)'
;LKYMDLEKKSKTSYAKWFPSVEKEAKEWGELRQRLGSGQSSVVSYFLNITAFCKDNNETALEVEQDILNSFRKNGFELISPRFNHMRNFLTCLPFMAGKGLFKQLKEAGVVQRAESFNVANLMPLVA
;
A
#
# COMPACT_ATOMS: atom_id res chain seq x y z
N LEU A 1 18.40 -3.20 -12.26
CA LEU A 1 18.64 -2.27 -13.39
C LEU A 1 18.29 -0.84 -13.00
N LYS A 2 17.05 -0.54 -12.60
CA LYS A 2 16.59 0.81 -12.17
C LYS A 2 17.54 1.59 -11.26
N TYR A 3 18.02 1.01 -10.15
CA TYR A 3 18.97 1.69 -9.25
C TYR A 3 20.30 2.04 -9.94
N MET A 4 20.89 1.11 -10.69
CA MET A 4 22.16 1.34 -11.38
C MET A 4 22.05 2.45 -12.44
N ASP A 5 20.88 2.56 -13.09
CA ASP A 5 20.63 3.61 -14.08
C ASP A 5 20.43 4.98 -13.40
N LEU A 6 19.73 5.01 -12.26
CA LEU A 6 19.56 6.22 -11.44
C LEU A 6 20.89 6.69 -10.84
N GLU A 7 21.72 5.77 -10.33
CA GLU A 7 23.04 6.08 -9.78
C GLU A 7 23.99 6.64 -10.86
N LYS A 8 23.93 6.12 -12.09
CA LYS A 8 24.69 6.66 -13.22
C LYS A 8 24.21 8.06 -13.57
N LYS A 9 22.89 8.26 -13.68
CA LYS A 9 22.29 9.57 -14.02
C LYS A 9 22.54 10.61 -12.94
N SER A 10 22.50 10.24 -11.67
CA SER A 10 22.74 11.16 -10.55
C SER A 10 24.17 11.71 -10.54
N LYS A 11 25.15 10.95 -11.05
CA LYS A 11 26.56 11.36 -11.15
C LYS A 11 26.90 12.20 -12.39
N THR A 12 25.93 12.46 -13.28
CA THR A 12 26.13 13.25 -14.50
C THR A 12 25.53 14.65 -14.39
N SER A 13 25.84 15.52 -15.35
CA SER A 13 25.23 16.86 -15.48
C SER A 13 23.70 16.84 -15.53
N TYR A 14 23.07 15.68 -15.82
CA TYR A 14 21.62 15.50 -15.78
C TYR A 14 21.03 15.78 -14.39
N ALA A 15 21.74 15.43 -13.32
CA ALA A 15 21.29 15.67 -11.94
C ALA A 15 21.21 17.17 -11.59
N LYS A 16 22.03 18.01 -12.23
CA LYS A 16 21.97 19.47 -12.05
C LYS A 16 20.66 20.06 -12.59
N TRP A 17 20.09 19.45 -13.62
CA TRP A 17 18.82 19.87 -14.23
C TRP A 17 17.62 19.19 -13.59
N PHE A 18 17.79 17.98 -13.04
CA PHE A 18 16.73 17.19 -12.42
C PHE A 18 17.16 16.70 -11.02
N PRO A 19 17.07 17.56 -9.98
CA PRO A 19 17.49 17.20 -8.62
C PRO A 19 16.65 16.06 -7.99
N SER A 20 15.47 15.76 -8.54
CA SER A 20 14.68 14.58 -8.13
C SER A 20 15.43 13.26 -8.34
N VAL A 21 16.28 13.17 -9.37
CA VAL A 21 17.03 11.95 -9.72
C VAL A 21 18.04 11.59 -8.63
N GLU A 22 18.65 12.59 -8.01
CA GLU A 22 19.60 12.38 -6.91
C GLU A 22 18.87 11.89 -5.65
N LYS A 23 17.72 12.48 -5.32
CA LYS A 23 16.88 12.03 -4.21
C LYS A 23 16.41 10.60 -4.41
N GLU A 24 15.89 10.27 -5.59
CA GLU A 24 15.48 8.91 -5.92
C GLU A 24 16.65 7.92 -5.80
N ALA A 25 17.82 8.25 -6.35
CA ALA A 25 19.00 7.39 -6.25
C ALA A 25 19.38 7.13 -4.78
N LYS A 26 19.34 8.16 -3.93
CA LYS A 26 19.60 8.04 -2.49
C LYS A 26 18.57 7.13 -1.79
N GLU A 27 17.28 7.37 -2.01
CA GLU A 27 16.20 6.57 -1.42
C GLU A 27 16.31 5.08 -1.79
N TRP A 28 16.57 4.78 -3.07
CA TRP A 28 16.79 3.42 -3.53
C TRP A 28 18.05 2.78 -2.93
N GLY A 29 19.10 3.57 -2.72
CA GLY A 29 20.33 3.13 -2.07
C GLY A 29 20.10 2.74 -0.61
N GLU A 30 19.43 3.61 0.14
CA GLU A 30 19.06 3.35 1.55
C GLU A 30 18.14 2.13 1.67
N LEU A 31 17.11 2.02 0.82
CA LEU A 31 16.23 0.86 0.79
C LEU A 31 17.01 -0.43 0.56
N ARG A 32 17.94 -0.44 -0.39
CA ARG A 32 18.79 -1.62 -0.67
C ARG A 32 19.68 -1.96 0.51
N GLN A 33 20.24 -0.96 1.20
CA GLN A 33 21.06 -1.18 2.39
C GLN A 33 20.23 -1.76 3.54
N ARG A 34 19.03 -1.23 3.79
CA ARG A 34 18.12 -1.76 4.83
C ARG A 34 17.71 -3.21 4.55
N LEU A 35 17.39 -3.52 3.30
CA LEU A 35 17.07 -4.88 2.88
C LEU A 35 18.29 -5.82 2.97
N GLY A 36 19.47 -5.35 2.56
CA GLY A 36 20.71 -6.15 2.58
C GLY A 36 21.28 -6.40 3.97
N SER A 37 21.06 -5.48 4.91
CA SER A 37 21.46 -5.60 6.32
C SER A 37 20.44 -6.36 7.18
N GLY A 38 19.26 -6.69 6.63
CA GLY A 38 18.18 -7.35 7.37
C GLY A 38 17.43 -6.43 8.35
N GLN A 39 17.68 -5.12 8.33
CA GLN A 39 16.92 -4.13 9.11
C GLN A 39 15.46 -4.03 8.66
N SER A 40 15.19 -4.45 7.43
CA SER A 40 13.87 -4.40 6.83
C SER A 40 13.67 -5.57 5.88
N SER A 41 12.42 -5.90 5.56
CA SER A 41 12.09 -6.99 4.66
C SER A 41 10.95 -6.62 3.72
N VAL A 42 10.89 -7.27 2.55
CA VAL A 42 9.75 -7.13 1.64
C VAL A 42 8.64 -8.05 2.13
N VAL A 43 7.51 -7.46 2.51
CA VAL A 43 6.35 -8.18 3.02
C VAL A 43 5.17 -8.09 2.06
N SER A 44 4.30 -9.08 2.12
CA SER A 44 3.02 -9.09 1.42
C SER A 44 1.93 -8.56 2.35
N TYR A 45 1.11 -7.63 1.86
CA TYR A 45 0.05 -7.01 2.64
C TYR A 45 -1.23 -6.82 1.81
N PHE A 46 -2.35 -6.70 2.52
CA PHE A 46 -3.65 -6.36 1.95
C PHE A 46 -4.28 -5.28 2.83
N LEU A 47 -4.66 -4.17 2.22
CA LEU A 47 -5.34 -3.06 2.90
C LEU A 47 -6.81 -3.07 2.51
N ASN A 48 -7.69 -3.18 3.51
CA ASN A 48 -9.13 -3.11 3.33
C ASN A 48 -9.73 -2.15 4.35
N ILE A 49 -10.71 -1.39 3.89
CA ILE A 49 -11.48 -0.47 4.72
C ILE A 49 -12.92 -0.91 4.65
N THR A 50 -13.55 -1.04 5.81
CA THR A 50 -14.97 -1.36 5.91
C THR A 50 -15.62 -0.33 6.80
N ALA A 51 -16.53 0.44 6.24
CA ALA A 51 -17.30 1.46 6.93
C ALA A 51 -18.76 0.99 7.06
N PHE A 52 -19.36 1.29 8.20
CA PHE A 52 -20.77 1.04 8.45
C PHE A 52 -21.55 2.34 8.21
N CYS A 53 -22.66 2.23 7.48
CA CYS A 53 -23.58 3.33 7.22
C CYS A 53 -25.02 2.86 7.53
N LYS A 54 -25.98 3.79 7.47
CA LYS A 54 -27.40 3.45 7.59
C LYS A 54 -27.81 2.58 6.41
N ASP A 55 -28.82 1.74 6.62
CA ASP A 55 -29.38 0.86 5.58
C ASP A 55 -30.23 1.66 4.59
N ASN A 56 -29.57 2.53 3.82
CA ASN A 56 -30.13 3.29 2.71
C ASN A 56 -29.07 3.39 1.59
N ASN A 57 -29.46 2.99 0.38
CA ASN A 57 -28.59 2.96 -0.80
C ASN A 57 -27.97 4.33 -1.13
N GLU A 58 -28.72 5.42 -0.96
CA GLU A 58 -28.22 6.77 -1.21
C GLU A 58 -27.09 7.12 -0.23
N THR A 59 -27.32 6.87 1.07
CA THR A 59 -26.31 7.13 2.09
C THR A 59 -25.08 6.23 1.97
N ALA A 60 -25.26 4.99 1.52
CA ALA A 60 -24.14 4.07 1.29
C ALA A 60 -23.24 4.57 0.16
N LEU A 61 -23.84 5.05 -0.94
CA LEU A 61 -23.10 5.60 -2.07
C LEU A 61 -22.36 6.89 -1.71
N GLU A 62 -22.99 7.79 -0.96
CA GLU A 62 -22.37 9.03 -0.48
C GLU A 62 -21.14 8.73 0.40
N VAL A 63 -21.29 7.86 1.40
CA VAL A 63 -20.20 7.46 2.30
C VAL A 63 -19.07 6.77 1.53
N GLU A 64 -19.39 5.91 0.55
CA GLU A 64 -18.39 5.28 -0.30
C GLU A 64 -17.58 6.33 -1.07
N GLN A 65 -18.25 7.30 -1.71
CA GLN A 65 -17.58 8.37 -2.45
C GLN A 65 -16.71 9.24 -1.55
N ASP A 66 -17.19 9.58 -0.34
CA ASP A 66 -16.43 10.36 0.63
C ASP A 66 -15.13 9.67 1.05
N ILE A 67 -15.20 8.36 1.31
CA ILE A 67 -14.02 7.56 1.65
C ILE A 67 -13.05 7.53 0.46
N LEU A 68 -13.53 7.20 -0.75
CA LEU A 68 -12.69 7.14 -1.94
C LEU A 68 -12.00 8.49 -2.22
N ASN A 69 -12.74 9.59 -2.10
CA ASN A 69 -12.20 10.93 -2.33
C ASN A 69 -11.18 11.34 -1.25
N SER A 70 -11.43 10.98 0.01
CA SER A 70 -10.52 11.28 1.12
C SER A 70 -9.18 10.58 0.97
N PHE A 71 -9.18 9.30 0.61
CA PHE A 71 -7.94 8.55 0.35
C PHE A 71 -7.25 9.02 -0.93
N ARG A 72 -8.00 9.30 -2.00
CA ARG A 72 -7.44 9.82 -3.26
C ARG A 72 -6.71 11.15 -3.08
N LYS A 73 -7.25 12.06 -2.26
CA LYS A 73 -6.58 13.33 -1.90
C LYS A 73 -5.23 13.12 -1.21
N ASN A 74 -5.08 12.01 -0.48
CA ASN A 74 -3.83 11.64 0.19
C ASN A 74 -2.91 10.75 -0.69
N GLY A 75 -3.21 10.60 -1.98
CA GLY A 75 -2.41 9.81 -2.91
C GLY A 75 -2.67 8.30 -2.86
N PHE A 76 -3.70 7.85 -2.14
CA PHE A 76 -4.10 6.45 -2.09
C PHE A 76 -5.32 6.20 -2.97
N GLU A 77 -5.16 5.42 -4.03
CA GLU A 77 -6.27 5.01 -4.89
C GLU A 77 -6.91 3.73 -4.35
N LEU A 78 -8.09 3.88 -3.76
CA LEU A 78 -8.91 2.76 -3.32
C LEU A 78 -9.91 2.37 -4.42
N ILE A 79 -10.27 1.08 -4.44
CA ILE A 79 -11.24 0.52 -5.37
C ILE A 79 -12.42 -0.02 -4.57
N SER A 80 -13.63 0.32 -5.02
CA SER A 80 -14.85 -0.24 -4.46
C SER A 80 -14.94 -1.74 -4.75
N PRO A 81 -15.05 -2.60 -3.71
CA PRO A 81 -15.12 -4.03 -3.91
C PRO A 81 -16.49 -4.41 -4.49
N ARG A 82 -16.52 -5.04 -5.67
CA ARG A 82 -17.76 -5.65 -6.21
C ARG A 82 -17.81 -7.12 -5.86
N PHE A 83 -18.93 -7.59 -5.33
CA PHE A 83 -19.20 -9.00 -4.96
C PHE A 83 -18.25 -9.62 -3.91
N ASN A 84 -17.37 -8.82 -3.30
CA ASN A 84 -16.36 -9.29 -2.35
C ASN A 84 -16.56 -8.71 -0.94
N HIS A 85 -17.71 -8.09 -0.66
CA HIS A 85 -17.99 -7.40 0.60
C HIS A 85 -17.82 -8.31 1.82
N MET A 86 -18.44 -9.51 1.81
CA MET A 86 -18.32 -10.47 2.92
C MET A 86 -16.88 -10.94 3.11
N ARG A 87 -16.18 -11.29 2.03
CA ARG A 87 -14.77 -11.71 2.08
C ARG A 87 -13.92 -10.62 2.73
N ASN A 88 -14.07 -9.39 2.27
CA ASN A 88 -13.33 -8.23 2.77
C ASN A 88 -13.69 -7.93 4.22
N PHE A 89 -14.96 -8.01 4.60
CA PHE A 89 -15.38 -7.86 6.00
C PHE A 89 -14.70 -8.87 6.92
N LEU A 90 -14.64 -10.14 6.52
CA LEU A 90 -13.94 -11.17 7.31
C LEU A 90 -12.44 -10.88 7.45
N THR A 91 -11.80 -10.17 6.52
CA THR A 91 -10.38 -9.78 6.66
C THR A 91 -10.14 -8.73 7.75
N CYS A 92 -11.16 -7.96 8.12
CA CYS A 92 -11.08 -6.99 9.21
C CYS A 92 -11.17 -7.64 10.60
N LEU A 93 -11.62 -8.89 10.68
CA LEU A 93 -11.74 -9.61 11.94
C LEU A 93 -10.39 -10.23 12.35
N PRO A 94 -10.03 -10.17 13.64
CA PRO A 94 -8.77 -10.73 14.11
C PRO A 94 -8.69 -12.24 13.84
N PHE A 95 -7.49 -12.73 13.53
CA PHE A 95 -7.17 -14.14 13.28
C PHE A 95 -7.85 -14.81 12.06
N MET A 96 -8.70 -14.11 11.30
CA MET A 96 -9.35 -14.67 10.11
C MET A 96 -8.38 -14.83 8.92
N ALA A 97 -7.41 -13.93 8.78
CA ALA A 97 -6.42 -13.97 7.71
C ALA A 97 -5.60 -15.28 7.69
N GLY A 98 -5.31 -15.84 8.88
CA GLY A 98 -4.50 -17.07 9.02
C GLY A 98 -5.21 -18.36 8.61
N LYS A 99 -6.55 -18.36 8.51
CA LYS A 99 -7.35 -19.56 8.17
C LYS A 99 -7.47 -19.82 6.66
N GLY A 100 -6.49 -19.38 5.88
CA GLY A 100 -6.47 -19.51 4.41
C GLY A 100 -7.10 -18.33 3.66
N LEU A 101 -7.74 -17.39 4.36
CA LEU A 101 -8.29 -16.16 3.74
C LEU A 101 -7.19 -15.33 3.07
N PHE A 102 -6.00 -15.24 3.67
CA PHE A 102 -4.88 -14.54 3.04
C PHE A 102 -4.37 -15.24 1.77
N LYS A 103 -4.45 -16.57 1.71
CA LYS A 103 -4.13 -17.34 0.49
C LYS A 103 -5.12 -17.01 -0.63
N GLN A 104 -6.42 -16.94 -0.32
CA GLN A 104 -7.44 -16.56 -1.28
C GLN A 104 -7.26 -15.11 -1.78
N LEU A 105 -6.89 -14.18 -0.90
CA LEU A 105 -6.56 -12.80 -1.32
C LEU A 105 -5.36 -12.76 -2.26
N LYS A 106 -4.34 -13.59 -2.00
CA LYS A 106 -3.17 -13.70 -2.87
C LYS A 106 -3.54 -14.27 -4.24
N GLU A 107 -4.40 -15.29 -4.28
CA GLU A 107 -4.91 -15.88 -5.54
C GLU A 107 -5.80 -14.90 -6.31
N ALA A 108 -6.56 -14.05 -5.62
CA ALA A 108 -7.35 -12.98 -6.23
C ALA A 108 -6.50 -11.81 -6.76
N GLY A 109 -5.18 -11.82 -6.56
CA GLY A 109 -4.28 -10.78 -7.06
C GLY A 109 -4.41 -9.42 -6.35
N VAL A 110 -5.06 -9.37 -5.19
CA VAL A 110 -5.29 -8.11 -4.44
C VAL A 110 -4.20 -7.83 -3.39
N VAL A 111 -3.27 -8.77 -3.19
CA VAL A 111 -2.15 -8.63 -2.25
C VAL A 111 -1.02 -7.82 -2.89
N GLN A 112 -0.63 -6.75 -2.21
CA GLN A 112 0.46 -5.88 -2.62
C GLN A 112 1.75 -6.24 -1.87
N ARG A 113 2.88 -5.71 -2.33
CA ARG A 113 4.19 -5.88 -1.69
C ARG A 113 4.78 -4.53 -1.35
N ALA A 114 5.26 -4.39 -0.13
CA ALA A 114 5.95 -3.19 0.33
C ALA A 114 7.04 -3.55 1.33
N GLU A 115 7.84 -2.56 1.69
CA GLU A 115 8.77 -2.66 2.80
C GLU A 115 8.01 -2.85 4.12
N SER A 116 8.53 -3.70 5.03
CA SER A 116 7.91 -4.00 6.32
C SER A 116 7.63 -2.74 7.15
N PHE A 117 8.54 -1.76 7.09
CA PHE A 117 8.37 -0.46 7.73
C PHE A 117 7.14 0.30 7.20
N ASN A 118 6.94 0.31 5.88
CA ASN A 118 5.79 0.97 5.26
C ASN A 118 4.49 0.29 5.66
N VAL A 119 4.46 -1.04 5.67
CA VAL A 119 3.28 -1.80 6.10
C VAL A 119 2.98 -1.57 7.57
N ALA A 120 4.00 -1.47 8.43
CA ALA A 120 3.81 -1.16 9.83
C ALA A 120 3.15 0.22 10.05
N ASN A 121 3.52 1.22 9.25
CA ASN A 121 2.92 2.55 9.31
C ASN A 121 1.50 2.61 8.71
N LEU A 122 1.12 1.65 7.88
CA LEU A 122 -0.23 1.52 7.34
C LEU A 122 -1.18 0.76 8.27
N MET A 123 -0.64 0.07 9.29
CA MET A 123 -1.50 -0.59 10.28
C MET A 123 -2.25 0.48 11.08
N PRO A 124 -3.57 0.33 11.29
CA PRO A 124 -4.28 1.23 12.16
C PRO A 124 -3.68 1.13 13.57
N LEU A 125 -3.04 2.20 14.03
CA LEU A 125 -2.75 2.37 15.45
C LEU A 125 -4.09 2.48 16.15
N VAL A 126 -4.48 1.43 16.86
CA VAL A 126 -5.54 1.53 17.86
C VAL A 126 -5.01 2.49 18.93
N ALA A 127 -5.47 3.73 18.92
CA ALA A 127 -5.28 4.71 19.98
C ALA A 127 -6.56 4.80 20.80
#